data_AF-A0A2P6RLY5-F1
#
_entry.id   AF-A0A2P6RLY5-F1
#
_cell.length_a   1.000
_cell.length_b   1.000
_cell.length_c   1.000
_cell.angle_alpha   90.00
_cell.angle_beta   90.00
_cell.angle_gamma   90.00
#
_symmetry.space_group_name_H-M   'P 1'
#
loop_
_entity.id
_entity.type
_entity.pdbx_description
1 polymer ?
#
loop_
_entity_poly.entity_id
_entity_poly.type
_entity_poly.pdbx_seq_one_letter_code
_entity_poly.pdbx_strand_id
1 'polypeptide(L)'
;MVEGEEKSYHRESNTSWGWRLILLLYISLVAAAATLTLLRNFNRYFHSSQVTQLSARPGHVVQNYANALQLATQFFDAQKSGKLMKNRVEWRGDLGLQDGSEEGLDLSKGMYDAGDLLKFVFPMAFIATILSWAILEYGDQMKEVKQLGQAHDSLKWITDYLINAHPSPNVLYIQVGDPELDHNCW
;
A
#
# COMPACT_ATOMS: atom_id res chain seq x y z
N MET A 1 43.43 -7.65 -88.21
CA MET A 1 43.77 -8.48 -87.03
C MET A 1 44.90 -7.74 -86.34
N VAL A 2 44.80 -7.19 -85.13
CA VAL A 2 44.02 -7.56 -83.93
C VAL A 2 43.72 -6.28 -83.12
N GLU A 3 42.50 -6.18 -82.58
CA GLU A 3 42.09 -5.18 -81.58
C GLU A 3 42.88 -5.35 -80.27
N GLY A 4 43.40 -4.26 -79.73
CA GLY A 4 43.94 -4.20 -78.37
C GLY A 4 42.99 -3.41 -77.46
N GLU A 5 42.18 -4.10 -76.67
CA GLU A 5 41.48 -3.53 -75.52
C GLU A 5 42.48 -3.16 -74.42
N GLU A 6 42.54 -1.88 -74.03
CA GLU A 6 43.22 -1.46 -72.80
C GLU A 6 42.18 -1.35 -71.67
N LYS A 7 42.17 -2.33 -70.77
CA LYS A 7 41.29 -2.35 -69.58
C LYS A 7 41.83 -1.40 -68.51
N SER A 8 41.10 -0.32 -68.24
CA SER A 8 41.35 0.55 -67.08
C SER A 8 40.90 -0.16 -65.79
N TYR A 9 41.85 -0.41 -64.88
CA TYR A 9 41.60 -1.05 -63.59
C TYR A 9 41.38 0.03 -62.52
N HIS A 10 40.13 0.28 -62.12
CA HIS A 10 39.83 1.14 -60.97
C HIS A 10 40.24 0.45 -59.67
N ARG A 11 41.26 0.99 -58.99
CA ARG A 11 41.68 0.56 -57.64
C ARG A 11 40.83 1.31 -56.61
N GLU A 12 39.78 0.68 -56.09
CA GLU A 12 39.06 1.21 -54.92
C GLU A 12 40.02 1.35 -53.73
N SER A 13 40.12 2.56 -53.17
CA SER A 13 41.04 2.85 -52.08
C SER A 13 40.51 2.29 -50.75
N ASN A 14 41.31 1.42 -50.12
CA ASN A 14 41.09 0.78 -48.82
C ASN A 14 40.93 1.74 -47.63
N THR A 15 41.03 3.05 -47.86
CA THR A 15 40.90 4.14 -46.87
C THR A 15 39.45 4.38 -46.42
N SER A 16 38.45 4.08 -47.26
CA SER A 16 37.03 4.29 -46.94
C SER A 16 36.54 3.40 -45.78
N TRP A 17 37.03 2.15 -45.71
CA TRP A 17 36.68 1.20 -44.67
C TRP A 17 37.30 1.56 -43.31
N GLY A 18 38.56 2.03 -43.30
CA GLY A 18 39.24 2.44 -42.07
C GLY A 18 38.53 3.59 -41.35
N TRP A 19 38.14 4.64 -42.09
CA TRP A 19 37.41 5.77 -41.52
C TRP A 19 36.00 5.38 -41.04
N ARG A 20 35.31 4.49 -41.75
CA ARG A 20 34.01 3.97 -41.30
C ARG A 20 34.11 3.17 -40.01
N LEU A 21 35.15 2.35 -39.86
CA LEU A 21 35.40 1.61 -38.62
C LEU A 21 35.70 2.55 -37.43
N ILE A 22 36.51 3.58 -37.65
CA ILE A 22 36.80 4.60 -36.62
C ILE A 22 35.52 5.34 -36.21
N LEU A 23 34.68 5.70 -37.18
CA LEU A 23 33.44 6.42 -36.94
C LEU A 23 32.41 5.55 -36.21
N LEU A 24 32.33 4.26 -36.53
CA LEU A 24 31.50 3.28 -35.81
C LEU A 24 31.97 3.05 -34.38
N LEU A 25 33.28 2.98 -34.13
CA LEU A 25 33.85 2.87 -32.80
C LEU A 25 33.54 4.12 -31.96
N TYR A 26 33.64 5.30 -32.54
CA TYR A 26 33.30 6.55 -31.88
C TYR A 26 31.82 6.63 -31.50
N ILE A 27 30.92 6.28 -32.43
CA ILE A 27 29.46 6.24 -32.16
C ILE A 27 29.14 5.22 -31.05
N SER A 28 29.74 4.04 -31.10
CA SER A 28 29.57 3.01 -30.07
C SER A 28 30.01 3.50 -28.69
N LEU A 29 31.15 4.20 -28.61
CA LEU A 29 31.65 4.78 -27.37
C LEU A 29 30.67 5.84 -26.81
N VAL A 30 30.15 6.72 -27.66
CA VAL A 30 29.20 7.76 -27.26
C VAL A 30 27.87 7.15 -26.79
N ALA A 31 27.37 6.14 -27.49
CA ALA A 31 26.16 5.41 -27.10
C ALA A 31 26.33 4.67 -25.77
N ALA A 32 27.48 4.04 -25.54
CA ALA A 32 27.83 3.39 -24.28
C ALA A 32 27.92 4.41 -23.12
N ALA A 33 28.55 5.57 -23.35
CA ALA A 33 28.61 6.63 -22.35
C ALA A 33 27.23 7.21 -22.02
N ALA A 34 26.37 7.43 -23.02
CA ALA A 34 25.01 7.92 -22.84
C ALA A 34 24.14 6.93 -22.06
N THR A 35 24.18 5.64 -22.44
CA THR A 35 23.45 4.57 -21.74
C THR A 35 23.94 4.40 -20.30
N LEU A 36 25.25 4.44 -20.04
CA LEU A 36 25.80 4.37 -18.69
C LEU A 36 25.40 5.58 -17.84
N THR A 37 25.30 6.77 -18.46
CA THR A 37 24.83 7.99 -17.80
C THR A 37 23.34 7.93 -17.48
N LEU A 38 22.52 7.44 -18.41
CA LEU A 38 21.07 7.22 -18.19
C LEU A 38 20.82 6.15 -17.13
N LEU A 39 21.56 5.05 -17.15
CA LEU A 39 21.47 4.01 -16.11
C LEU A 39 21.94 4.52 -14.76
N ARG A 40 23.03 5.30 -14.69
CA ARG A 40 23.45 5.96 -13.44
C ARG A 40 22.44 6.99 -12.97
N ASN A 41 21.81 7.74 -13.88
CA ASN A 41 20.80 8.73 -13.53
C ASN A 41 19.53 8.04 -13.05
N PHE A 42 19.08 6.97 -13.73
CA PHE A 42 17.95 6.16 -13.31
C PHE A 42 18.23 5.46 -11.98
N ASN A 43 19.42 4.91 -11.77
CA ASN A 43 19.80 4.31 -10.50
C ASN A 43 19.90 5.34 -9.37
N ARG A 44 20.44 6.54 -9.65
CA ARG A 44 20.44 7.66 -8.69
C ARG A 44 19.03 8.17 -8.43
N TYR A 45 18.18 8.26 -9.44
CA TYR A 45 16.79 8.65 -9.28
C TYR A 45 16.06 7.60 -8.46
N PHE A 46 16.22 6.31 -8.75
CA PHE A 46 15.62 5.22 -8.00
C PHE A 46 16.12 5.16 -6.54
N HIS A 47 17.40 5.43 -6.28
CA HIS A 47 17.95 5.55 -4.92
C HIS A 47 17.54 6.87 -4.22
N SER A 48 17.38 7.95 -4.97
CA SER A 48 16.91 9.26 -4.46
C SER A 48 15.39 9.32 -4.31
N SER A 49 14.66 8.41 -4.96
CA SER A 49 13.23 8.15 -4.82
C SER A 49 12.91 7.22 -3.64
N GLN A 50 13.92 6.80 -2.88
CA GLN A 50 13.70 6.80 -1.45
C GLN A 50 13.44 8.26 -1.09
N VAL A 51 12.16 8.64 -1.15
CA VAL A 51 11.58 9.73 -0.37
C VAL A 51 12.44 9.81 0.86
N THR A 52 13.02 10.98 1.15
CA THR A 52 13.71 11.21 2.41
C THR A 52 12.67 10.95 3.48
N GLN A 53 12.59 9.68 3.86
CA GLN A 53 11.78 9.21 4.92
C GLN A 53 12.47 9.89 6.09
N LEU A 54 11.79 10.87 6.66
CA LEU A 54 11.74 10.93 8.11
C LEU A 54 11.11 9.62 8.66
N SER A 55 11.50 8.44 8.16
CA SER A 55 11.59 7.25 8.98
C SER A 55 12.73 7.59 9.91
N ALA A 56 12.36 8.33 10.95
CA ALA A 56 13.14 8.46 12.14
C ALA A 56 13.46 7.01 12.51
N ARG A 57 14.70 6.59 12.21
CA ARG A 57 15.29 5.34 12.70
C ARG A 57 14.69 5.13 14.07
N PRO A 58 13.95 4.03 14.31
CA PRO A 58 13.15 3.90 15.50
C PRO A 58 14.00 4.32 16.69
N GLY A 59 13.59 5.40 17.35
CA GLY A 59 14.25 5.86 18.55
C GLY A 59 14.24 4.71 19.56
N HIS A 60 15.03 4.83 20.62
CA HIS A 60 15.00 3.83 21.68
C HIS A 60 13.55 3.57 22.12
N VAL A 61 13.12 2.30 22.11
CA VAL A 61 11.77 1.90 22.50
C VAL A 61 11.55 2.27 23.96
N VAL A 62 10.59 3.16 24.20
CA VAL A 62 10.14 3.48 25.56
C VAL A 62 9.01 2.52 25.90
N GLN A 63 9.27 1.59 26.84
CA GLN A 63 8.38 0.47 27.12
C GLN A 63 6.94 0.91 27.48
N ASN A 64 6.78 2.00 28.23
CA ASN A 64 5.45 2.50 28.59
C ASN A 64 4.62 2.91 27.36
N TYR A 65 5.22 3.52 26.34
CA TYR A 65 4.52 3.87 25.10
C TYR A 65 4.28 2.64 24.22
N ALA A 66 5.19 1.68 24.21
CA ALA A 66 4.98 0.40 23.52
C ALA A 66 3.78 -0.36 24.12
N ASN A 67 3.69 -0.42 25.45
CA ASN A 67 2.57 -1.04 26.16
C ASN A 67 1.25 -0.28 25.93
N ALA A 68 1.29 1.06 25.97
CA ALA A 68 0.12 1.89 25.69
C ALA A 68 -0.38 1.66 24.26
N LEU A 69 0.52 1.55 23.28
CA LEU A 69 0.15 1.24 21.90
C LEU A 69 -0.46 -0.16 21.79
N GLN A 70 0.10 -1.16 22.46
CA GLN A 70 -0.45 -2.52 22.48
C GLN A 70 -1.88 -2.56 23.04
N LEU A 71 -2.17 -1.81 24.11
CA LEU A 71 -3.52 -1.71 24.67
C LEU A 71 -4.46 -0.95 23.73
N ALA A 72 -3.99 0.16 23.15
CA ALA A 72 -4.77 0.94 22.20
C ALA A 72 -5.13 0.12 20.94
N THR A 73 -4.22 -0.72 20.46
CA THR A 73 -4.52 -1.60 19.33
C THR A 73 -5.43 -2.76 19.72
N GLN A 74 -5.36 -3.27 20.97
CA GLN A 74 -6.26 -4.29 21.51
C GLN A 74 -7.69 -3.77 21.69
N PHE A 75 -7.86 -2.48 22.00
CA PHE A 75 -9.18 -1.84 22.04
C PHE A 75 -9.96 -2.03 20.73
N PHE A 76 -9.31 -1.93 19.57
CA PHE A 76 -9.98 -2.21 18.30
C PHE A 76 -10.46 -3.65 18.17
N ASP A 77 -9.73 -4.64 18.71
CA ASP A 77 -10.22 -6.02 18.72
C ASP A 77 -11.47 -6.18 19.60
N ALA A 78 -11.53 -5.44 20.70
CA ALA A 78 -12.67 -5.43 21.61
C ALA A 78 -13.93 -4.79 20.99
N GLN A 79 -13.79 -3.94 19.96
CA GLN A 79 -14.92 -3.33 19.25
C GLN A 79 -15.37 -4.10 18.00
N LYS A 80 -14.60 -5.10 17.52
CA LYS A 80 -14.95 -5.83 16.27
C LYS A 80 -16.31 -6.49 16.37
N SER A 81 -17.19 -6.21 15.42
CA SER A 81 -18.42 -6.99 15.18
C SER A 81 -18.18 -8.05 14.11
N GLY A 82 -19.06 -9.05 14.04
CA GLY A 82 -19.02 -10.14 13.07
C GLY A 82 -18.39 -11.42 13.64
N LYS A 83 -18.05 -12.34 12.73
CA LYS A 83 -17.42 -13.62 13.07
C LYS A 83 -15.94 -13.47 13.37
N LEU A 84 -15.52 -13.72 14.62
CA LEU A 84 -14.15 -13.48 15.09
C LEU A 84 -13.25 -14.71 14.84
N MET A 85 -12.41 -14.67 13.80
CA MET A 85 -11.56 -15.80 13.43
C MET A 85 -10.27 -15.94 14.25
N LYS A 86 -9.64 -14.81 14.61
CA LYS A 86 -8.39 -14.75 15.38
C LYS A 86 -8.59 -13.90 16.63
N ASN A 87 -9.53 -14.32 17.48
CA ASN A 87 -9.91 -13.54 18.63
C ASN A 87 -8.79 -13.54 19.69
N ARG A 88 -8.26 -12.35 20.01
CA ARG A 88 -7.27 -12.13 21.08
C ARG A 88 -7.90 -11.63 22.37
N VAL A 89 -9.21 -11.37 22.36
CA VAL A 89 -9.97 -10.86 23.49
C VAL A 89 -10.91 -11.98 23.93
N GLU A 90 -10.46 -12.79 24.88
CA GLU A 90 -11.09 -14.08 25.23
C GLU A 90 -12.57 -13.97 25.64
N TRP A 91 -12.99 -12.81 26.15
CA TRP A 91 -14.38 -12.54 26.56
C TRP A 91 -15.28 -12.03 25.41
N ARG A 92 -14.74 -11.80 24.21
CA ARG A 92 -15.53 -11.47 23.01
C ARG A 92 -15.98 -12.74 22.30
N GLY A 93 -17.17 -12.71 21.70
CA GLY A 93 -17.71 -13.77 20.85
C GLY A 93 -18.22 -13.21 19.52
N ASP A 94 -18.71 -14.11 18.66
CA ASP A 94 -19.35 -13.76 17.39
C ASP A 94 -20.66 -12.98 17.66
N LEU A 95 -20.81 -11.80 17.05
CA LEU A 95 -21.98 -10.92 17.19
C LEU A 95 -22.32 -10.25 15.85
N GLY A 96 -23.55 -9.77 15.67
CA GLY A 96 -23.95 -9.03 14.47
C GLY A 96 -23.86 -9.84 13.17
N LEU A 97 -24.03 -11.17 13.23
CA LEU A 97 -23.85 -12.05 12.05
C LEU A 97 -24.93 -11.87 10.97
N GLN A 98 -26.06 -11.24 11.31
CA GLN A 98 -27.20 -11.04 10.42
C GLN A 98 -27.31 -9.58 9.95
N ASP A 99 -26.36 -8.74 10.32
CA ASP A 99 -26.37 -7.32 9.99
C ASP A 99 -26.36 -7.14 8.46
N GLY A 100 -27.32 -6.37 7.94
CA GLY A 100 -27.51 -6.12 6.51
C GLY A 100 -28.38 -7.15 5.78
N SER A 101 -28.82 -8.22 6.46
CA SER A 101 -29.63 -9.28 5.81
C SER A 101 -30.97 -8.80 5.26
N GLU A 102 -31.59 -7.80 5.90
CA GLU A 102 -32.83 -7.13 5.45
C GLU A 102 -32.66 -6.48 4.06
N GLU A 103 -31.43 -6.11 3.72
CA GLU A 103 -31.04 -5.45 2.47
C GLU A 103 -30.28 -6.39 1.52
N GLY A 104 -30.18 -7.68 1.88
CA GLY A 104 -29.42 -8.66 1.10
C GLY A 104 -27.92 -8.41 1.05
N LEU A 105 -27.36 -7.74 2.07
CA LEU A 105 -25.94 -7.41 2.18
C LEU A 105 -25.29 -8.11 3.38
N ASP A 106 -23.98 -8.30 3.31
CA ASP A 106 -23.17 -8.70 4.46
C ASP A 106 -22.56 -7.46 5.12
N LEU A 107 -23.24 -6.94 6.15
CA LEU A 107 -22.74 -5.83 6.98
C LEU A 107 -22.26 -6.34 8.35
N SER A 108 -21.91 -7.63 8.47
CA SER A 108 -21.56 -8.27 9.74
C SER A 108 -20.25 -7.76 10.36
N LYS A 109 -19.28 -7.38 9.53
CA LYS A 109 -18.01 -6.79 9.99
C LYS A 109 -18.18 -5.36 10.52
N GLY A 110 -17.07 -4.68 10.77
CA GLY A 110 -17.03 -3.32 11.28
C GLY A 110 -16.76 -3.28 12.78
N MET A 111 -16.88 -2.08 13.35
CA MET A 111 -16.66 -1.82 14.77
C MET A 111 -17.95 -1.31 15.40
N TYR A 112 -18.22 -1.69 16.64
CA TYR A 112 -19.17 -0.97 17.47
C TYR A 112 -18.60 0.40 17.86
N ASP A 113 -19.46 1.41 17.89
CA ASP A 113 -19.04 2.81 17.99
C ASP A 113 -18.41 3.13 19.36
N ALA A 114 -19.10 2.76 20.43
CA ALA A 114 -18.67 3.09 21.79
C ALA A 114 -18.93 1.93 22.77
N GLY A 115 -19.74 2.18 23.80
CA GLY A 115 -20.19 1.15 24.76
C GLY A 115 -21.48 0.45 24.34
N ASP A 116 -21.95 0.72 23.13
CA ASP A 116 -23.19 0.24 22.52
C ASP A 116 -22.90 -0.82 21.44
N LEU A 117 -23.93 -1.37 20.79
CA LEU A 117 -23.75 -2.34 19.69
C LEU A 117 -24.15 -1.75 18.33
N LEU A 118 -24.17 -0.42 18.21
CA LEU A 118 -24.42 0.28 16.96
C LEU A 118 -23.16 0.40 16.11
N LYS A 119 -23.35 0.37 14.80
CA LYS A 119 -22.30 0.67 13.82
C LYS A 119 -22.60 2.00 13.16
N PHE A 120 -21.96 3.07 13.61
CA PHE A 120 -22.05 4.38 12.97
C PHE A 120 -20.90 4.57 11.97
N VAL A 121 -21.22 4.71 10.68
CA VAL A 121 -20.19 4.76 9.61
C VAL A 121 -19.36 6.03 9.67
N PHE A 122 -19.93 7.17 10.08
CA PHE A 122 -19.19 8.42 10.13
C PHE A 122 -17.99 8.38 11.11
N PRO A 123 -18.17 8.08 12.41
CA PRO A 123 -17.04 7.93 13.33
C PRO A 123 -16.15 6.74 12.97
N MET A 124 -16.71 5.63 12.46
CA MET A 124 -15.91 4.48 12.03
C MET A 124 -14.96 4.82 10.86
N ALA A 125 -15.45 5.55 9.84
CA ALA A 125 -14.64 6.00 8.71
C ALA A 125 -13.59 7.03 9.12
N PHE A 126 -13.91 7.90 10.09
CA PHE A 126 -12.94 8.80 10.69
C PHE A 126 -11.79 8.02 11.35
N ILE A 127 -12.11 7.00 12.17
CA ILE A 127 -11.10 6.12 12.77
C ILE A 127 -10.29 5.36 11.73
N ALA A 128 -10.91 4.88 10.65
CA ALA A 128 -10.18 4.25 9.56
C ALA A 128 -9.13 5.19 8.94
N THR A 129 -9.50 6.47 8.78
CA THR A 129 -8.62 7.50 8.22
C THR A 129 -7.45 7.80 9.16
N ILE A 130 -7.73 8.02 10.45
CA ILE A 130 -6.68 8.31 11.44
C ILE A 130 -5.76 7.10 11.63
N LEU A 131 -6.30 5.87 11.68
CA LEU A 131 -5.50 4.66 11.78
C LEU A 131 -4.63 4.44 10.54
N SER A 132 -5.18 4.70 9.34
CA SER A 132 -4.41 4.65 8.09
C SER A 132 -3.26 5.65 8.10
N TRP A 133 -3.52 6.89 8.52
CA TRP A 133 -2.49 7.92 8.62
C TRP A 133 -1.42 7.55 9.65
N ALA A 134 -1.81 7.05 10.82
CA ALA A 134 -0.87 6.60 11.84
C ALA A 134 0.03 5.46 11.33
N ILE A 135 -0.52 4.51 10.56
CA ILE A 135 0.24 3.43 9.94
C ILE A 135 1.21 3.97 8.88
N LEU A 136 0.77 4.93 8.05
CA LEU A 136 1.61 5.55 7.02
C LEU A 136 2.80 6.31 7.63
N GLU A 137 2.56 7.04 8.72
CA GLU A 137 3.59 7.87 9.36
C GLU A 137 4.52 7.07 10.29
N TYR A 138 3.94 6.15 11.07
CA TYR A 138 4.64 5.48 12.18
C TYR A 138 4.73 3.95 12.04
N GLY A 139 4.48 3.41 10.84
CA GLY A 139 4.43 1.97 10.61
C GLY A 139 5.72 1.24 11.01
N ASP A 140 6.89 1.84 10.78
CA ASP A 140 8.18 1.27 11.18
C ASP A 140 8.30 1.15 12.70
N GLN A 141 7.88 2.16 13.46
CA GLN A 141 7.92 2.14 14.92
C GLN A 141 6.89 1.14 15.47
N MET A 142 5.69 1.07 14.87
CA MET A 142 4.71 0.02 15.21
C MET A 142 5.27 -1.37 14.95
N LYS A 143 6.09 -1.55 13.90
CA LYS A 143 6.72 -2.83 13.56
C LYS A 143 7.75 -3.25 14.60
N GLU A 144 8.60 -2.33 15.06
CA GLU A 144 9.60 -2.60 16.10
C GLU A 144 8.98 -3.14 17.39
N VAL A 145 7.81 -2.63 17.78
CA VAL A 145 7.06 -3.08 18.96
C VAL A 145 5.99 -4.14 18.65
N LYS A 146 6.03 -4.73 17.45
CA LYS A 146 5.16 -5.84 17.00
C LYS A 146 3.66 -5.52 17.00
N GLN A 147 3.29 -4.25 16.83
CA GLN A 147 1.89 -3.79 16.76
C GLN A 147 1.39 -3.52 15.34
N LEU A 148 2.29 -3.40 14.35
CA LEU A 148 1.90 -3.08 12.97
C LEU A 148 0.89 -4.08 12.37
N GLY A 149 1.10 -5.38 12.57
CA GLY A 149 0.19 -6.41 12.04
C GLY A 149 -1.22 -6.28 12.61
N GLN A 150 -1.33 -5.95 13.89
CA GLN A 150 -2.61 -5.71 14.54
C GLN A 150 -3.30 -4.44 14.04
N ALA A 151 -2.54 -3.36 13.86
CA ALA A 151 -3.08 -2.12 13.29
C ALA A 151 -3.64 -2.36 11.87
N HIS A 152 -2.92 -3.12 11.04
CA HIS A 152 -3.41 -3.54 9.72
C HIS A 152 -4.66 -4.42 9.78
N ASP A 153 -4.70 -5.40 10.69
CA ASP A 153 -5.86 -6.28 10.85
C ASP A 153 -7.12 -5.48 11.26
N SER A 154 -6.97 -4.51 12.17
CA SER A 154 -8.07 -3.64 12.59
C SER A 154 -8.51 -2.69 11.47
N LEU A 155 -7.56 -2.07 10.76
CA LEU A 155 -7.88 -1.23 9.61
C LEU A 155 -8.61 -2.04 8.53
N LYS A 156 -8.11 -3.23 8.19
CA LYS A 156 -8.74 -4.12 7.23
C LYS A 156 -10.17 -4.49 7.63
N TRP A 157 -10.40 -4.77 8.91
CA TRP A 157 -11.73 -5.10 9.43
C TRP A 157 -12.73 -3.97 9.19
N ILE A 158 -12.31 -2.73 9.43
CA ILE A 158 -13.12 -1.53 9.18
C ILE A 158 -13.34 -1.34 7.67
N THR A 159 -12.28 -1.40 6.86
CA THR A 159 -12.41 -1.16 5.42
C THR A 159 -13.21 -2.23 4.69
N ASP A 160 -13.13 -3.50 5.12
CA ASP A 160 -13.98 -4.57 4.59
C ASP A 160 -15.47 -4.24 4.81
N TYR A 161 -15.82 -3.72 5.98
CA TYR A 161 -17.19 -3.25 6.25
C TYR A 161 -17.57 -2.05 5.38
N LEU A 162 -16.70 -1.03 5.25
CA LEU A 162 -16.98 0.15 4.43
C LEU A 162 -17.18 -0.20 2.94
N ILE A 163 -16.44 -1.19 2.43
CA ILE A 163 -16.62 -1.71 1.07
C ILE A 163 -18.00 -2.37 0.94
N ASN A 164 -18.38 -3.23 1.88
CA ASN A 164 -19.68 -3.89 1.86
C ASN A 164 -20.85 -2.92 2.04
N ALA A 165 -20.65 -1.86 2.83
CA ALA A 165 -21.62 -0.79 3.04
C ALA A 165 -21.82 0.10 1.80
N HIS A 166 -20.95 -0.01 0.79
CA HIS A 166 -21.04 0.72 -0.48
C HIS A 166 -21.29 -0.23 -1.68
N PRO A 167 -22.48 -0.86 -1.77
CA PRO A 167 -22.73 -1.90 -2.76
C PRO A 167 -22.85 -1.38 -4.21
N SER A 168 -23.05 -0.08 -4.40
CA SER A 168 -23.16 0.53 -5.73
C SER A 168 -22.72 2.01 -5.68
N PRO A 169 -22.37 2.63 -6.84
CA PRO A 169 -21.67 3.92 -6.88
C PRO A 169 -22.30 5.10 -6.11
N ASN A 170 -23.61 5.06 -5.86
CA ASN A 170 -24.34 6.15 -5.21
C ASN A 170 -25.15 5.67 -3.98
N VAL A 171 -24.82 4.50 -3.42
CA VAL A 171 -25.48 3.96 -2.23
C VAL A 171 -24.45 3.72 -1.14
N LEU A 172 -24.66 4.30 0.03
CA LEU A 172 -23.85 4.04 1.22
C LEU A 172 -24.80 3.77 2.39
N TYR A 173 -24.67 2.59 2.99
CA TYR A 173 -25.28 2.29 4.28
C TYR A 173 -24.46 2.98 5.36
N ILE A 174 -25.09 3.88 6.12
CA ILE A 174 -24.40 4.73 7.10
C ILE A 174 -24.58 4.27 8.55
N GLN A 175 -25.47 3.31 8.79
CA GLN A 175 -25.80 2.83 10.12
C GLN A 175 -26.28 1.39 10.06
N VAL A 176 -25.94 0.60 11.09
CA VAL A 176 -26.59 -0.67 11.40
C VAL A 176 -27.00 -0.65 12.88
N GLY A 177 -28.25 -1.05 13.13
CA GLY A 177 -28.88 -1.03 14.46
C GLY A 177 -29.79 0.18 14.66
N ASP A 178 -30.75 0.01 15.56
CA ASP A 178 -31.68 1.06 16.01
C ASP A 178 -31.22 1.61 17.37
N PRO A 179 -30.98 2.92 17.50
CA PRO A 179 -30.44 3.46 18.74
C PRO A 179 -31.36 3.32 19.95
N GLU A 180 -32.68 3.40 19.75
CA GLU A 180 -33.63 3.28 20.86
C GLU A 180 -33.70 1.84 21.36
N LEU A 181 -33.71 0.85 20.45
CA LEU A 181 -33.68 -0.56 20.84
C LEU A 181 -32.36 -0.95 21.49
N ASP A 182 -31.24 -0.48 20.95
CA ASP A 182 -29.90 -0.81 21.44
C ASP A 182 -29.64 -0.22 22.83
N HIS A 183 -29.86 1.09 23.00
CA HIS A 183 -29.51 1.81 24.23
C HIS A 183 -30.46 1.53 25.41
N ASN A 184 -31.62 0.93 25.15
CA ASN A 184 -32.56 0.49 26.20
C ASN A 184 -32.24 -0.92 26.74
N CYS A 185 -31.21 -1.58 26.23
CA CYS A 185 -30.73 -2.87 26.70
C CYS A 185 -29.28 -2.76 27.19
N TRP A 186 -28.94 -3.44 28.29
CA TRP A 186 -27.57 -3.49 28.85
C TRP A 186 -27.12 -4.93 29.06
#